data_AF-A0A395D2I7-F1
#
_entry.id   AF-A0A395D2I7-F1
#
_cell.length_a   1.000
_cell.length_b   1.000
_cell.length_c   1.000
_cell.angle_alpha   90.00
_cell.angle_beta   90.00
_cell.angle_gamma   90.00
#
_symmetry.space_group_name_H-M   'P 1'
#
loop_
_entity.id
_entity.type
_entity.pdbx_description
1 polymer ?
#
loop_
_entity_poly.entity_id
_entity_poly.type
_entity_poly.pdbx_seq_one_letter_code
_entity_poly.pdbx_strand_id
1 'polypeptide(L)'
;MERAREAAQDYYEQQEEERQRRRDLAAEAAQLPDKTQTLLDSTLAMANIAKNTIEESARMSKDPRYSWVRNGKWEFFQDTHTKKPGEFCAAMFINVHGAVRVSGPGDDYRGAMLTFWGPNIPKPAAVRTIQVSLTQSDDGQTQTVNAFNYTDRSYKYEYGVIALAVPTADALLSNMQDKLGFRLDVSGETVLDIGWRSGFMARDKLSRCIGKRS
;
A
#
# COMPACT_ATOMS: atom_id res chain seq x y z
N MET A 1 4.74 -53.64 -24.87
CA MET A 1 5.51 -52.38 -25.05
C MET A 1 4.63 -51.21 -25.44
N GLU A 2 3.59 -51.42 -26.25
CA GLU A 2 2.65 -50.38 -26.71
C GLU A 2 1.90 -49.67 -25.57
N ARG A 3 1.27 -50.43 -24.65
CA ARG A 3 0.59 -49.86 -23.47
C ARG A 3 1.50 -49.03 -22.55
N ALA A 4 2.79 -49.33 -22.51
CA ALA A 4 3.75 -48.57 -21.71
C ALA A 4 4.16 -47.26 -22.38
N ARG A 5 4.06 -47.18 -23.72
CA ARG A 5 4.27 -45.93 -24.48
C ARG A 5 3.04 -45.03 -24.40
N GLU A 6 1.85 -45.61 -24.52
CA GLU A 6 0.57 -44.90 -24.32
C GLU A 6 0.49 -44.28 -22.93
N ALA A 7 0.76 -45.06 -21.87
CA ALA A 7 0.76 -44.53 -20.50
C ALA A 7 1.81 -43.44 -20.26
N ALA A 8 2.95 -43.49 -20.97
CA ALA A 8 3.97 -42.44 -20.88
C ALA A 8 3.51 -41.16 -21.61
N GLN A 9 2.88 -41.29 -22.79
CA GLN A 9 2.33 -40.16 -23.54
C GLN A 9 1.21 -39.47 -22.77
N ASP A 10 0.26 -40.23 -22.22
CA ASP A 10 -0.82 -39.68 -21.38
C ASP A 10 -0.26 -38.90 -20.18
N TYR A 11 0.80 -39.40 -19.56
CA TYR A 11 1.46 -38.71 -18.45
C TYR A 11 2.11 -37.38 -18.88
N TYR A 12 2.76 -37.35 -20.04
CA TYR A 12 3.37 -36.13 -20.57
C TYR A 12 2.32 -35.11 -21.01
N GLU A 13 1.23 -35.56 -21.62
CA GLU A 13 0.10 -34.71 -22.03
C GLU A 13 -0.59 -34.10 -20.81
N GLN A 14 -0.85 -34.89 -19.77
CA GLN A 14 -1.39 -34.37 -18.50
C GLN A 14 -0.46 -33.32 -17.86
N GLN A 15 0.85 -33.55 -17.88
CA GLN A 15 1.84 -32.57 -17.39
C GLN A 15 1.87 -31.28 -18.22
N GLU A 16 1.63 -31.35 -19.52
CA GLU A 16 1.54 -30.18 -20.40
C GLU A 16 0.24 -29.41 -20.20
N GLU A 17 -0.88 -30.11 -20.11
CA GLU A 17 -2.18 -29.50 -19.79
C GLU A 17 -2.14 -28.81 -18.43
N GLU A 18 -1.53 -29.42 -17.42
CA GLU A 18 -1.40 -28.81 -16.09
C GLU A 18 -0.48 -27.59 -16.12
N ARG A 19 0.63 -27.64 -16.88
CA ARG A 19 1.50 -26.48 -17.09
C ARG A 19 0.78 -25.36 -17.82
N GLN A 20 0.01 -25.69 -18.85
CA GLN A 20 -0.76 -24.72 -19.62
C GLN A 20 -1.84 -24.07 -18.75
N ARG A 21 -2.59 -24.88 -18.00
CA ARG A 21 -3.59 -24.39 -17.03
C ARG A 21 -2.99 -23.45 -15.99
N ARG A 22 -1.78 -23.75 -15.47
CA ARG A 22 -1.06 -22.85 -14.55
C ARG A 22 -0.66 -21.54 -15.22
N ARG A 23 -0.25 -21.57 -16.49
CA ARG A 23 0.07 -20.35 -17.26
C ARG A 23 -1.18 -19.51 -17.51
N ASP A 24 -2.29 -20.14 -17.87
CA ASP A 24 -3.56 -19.45 -18.12
C ASP A 24 -4.09 -18.80 -16.84
N LEU A 25 -4.06 -19.52 -15.71
CA LEU A 25 -4.42 -18.98 -14.39
C LEU A 25 -3.49 -17.82 -13.97
N ALA A 26 -2.20 -17.89 -14.27
CA ALA A 26 -1.27 -16.80 -13.99
C ALA A 26 -1.53 -15.58 -14.88
N ALA A 27 -1.87 -15.79 -16.15
CA ALA A 27 -2.23 -14.72 -17.09
C ALA A 27 -3.56 -14.05 -16.70
N GLU A 28 -4.55 -14.84 -16.27
CA GLU A 28 -5.83 -14.33 -15.75
C GLU A 28 -5.63 -13.57 -14.44
N ALA A 29 -4.81 -14.08 -13.52
CA ALA A 29 -4.48 -13.39 -12.27
C ALA A 29 -3.71 -12.07 -12.51
N ALA A 30 -2.90 -11.99 -13.57
CA ALA A 30 -2.23 -10.75 -13.97
C ALA A 30 -3.18 -9.70 -14.58
N GLN A 31 -4.38 -10.10 -14.99
CA GLN A 31 -5.43 -9.20 -15.50
C GLN A 31 -6.41 -8.73 -14.43
N LEU A 32 -6.40 -9.35 -13.23
CA LEU A 32 -7.20 -8.88 -12.11
C LEU A 32 -6.69 -7.51 -11.63
N PRO A 33 -7.58 -6.57 -11.26
CA PRO A 33 -7.16 -5.33 -10.61
C PRO A 33 -6.31 -5.67 -9.39
N ASP A 34 -5.20 -4.95 -9.22
CA ASP A 34 -4.35 -5.13 -8.03
C ASP A 34 -5.25 -5.00 -6.79
N LYS A 35 -5.12 -5.96 -5.85
CA LYS A 35 -5.87 -5.93 -4.59
C LYS A 35 -5.63 -4.63 -3.83
N THR A 36 -4.43 -4.05 -3.98
CA THR A 36 -4.07 -2.72 -3.49
C THR A 36 -4.99 -1.65 -4.06
N GLN A 37 -5.20 -1.68 -5.38
CA GLN A 37 -5.99 -0.70 -6.10
C GLN A 37 -7.46 -0.76 -5.68
N THR A 38 -8.05 -1.96 -5.67
CA THR A 38 -9.45 -2.17 -5.26
C THR A 38 -9.71 -1.72 -3.82
N LEU A 39 -8.74 -1.98 -2.94
CA LEU A 39 -8.80 -1.62 -1.53
C LEU A 39 -8.64 -0.10 -1.34
N LEU A 40 -7.68 0.53 -2.02
CA LEU A 40 -7.49 1.98 -2.01
C LEU A 40 -8.72 2.70 -2.57
N ASP A 41 -9.26 2.24 -3.71
CA ASP A 41 -10.47 2.78 -4.32
C ASP A 41 -11.63 2.84 -3.32
N SER A 42 -11.94 1.70 -2.71
CA SER A 42 -13.04 1.59 -1.76
C SER A 42 -12.81 2.48 -0.54
N THR A 43 -11.57 2.54 -0.07
CA THR A 43 -11.26 3.22 1.19
C THR A 43 -11.22 4.73 1.05
N LEU A 44 -10.55 5.23 0.00
CA LEU A 44 -10.44 6.66 -0.25
C LEU A 44 -11.78 7.25 -0.73
N ALA A 45 -12.61 6.48 -1.45
CA ALA A 45 -13.98 6.90 -1.76
C ALA A 45 -14.81 7.11 -0.48
N MET A 46 -14.71 6.20 0.50
CA MET A 46 -15.40 6.33 1.78
C MET A 46 -14.85 7.49 2.62
N ALA A 47 -13.53 7.72 2.62
CA ALA A 47 -12.93 8.88 3.26
C ALA A 47 -13.47 10.20 2.66
N ASN A 48 -13.61 10.27 1.33
CA ASN A 48 -14.15 11.43 0.65
C ASN A 48 -15.65 11.65 0.97
N ILE A 49 -16.45 10.58 1.04
CA ILE A 49 -17.86 10.65 1.46
C ILE A 49 -17.96 11.13 2.90
N ALA A 50 -17.18 10.56 3.82
CA ALA A 50 -17.18 10.94 5.23
C ALA A 50 -16.74 12.39 5.45
N LYS A 51 -15.83 12.92 4.61
CA LYS A 51 -15.43 14.33 4.63
C LYS A 51 -16.54 15.26 4.13
N ASN A 52 -17.19 14.91 3.02
CA ASN A 52 -18.07 15.85 2.31
C ASN A 52 -19.55 15.75 2.73
N THR A 53 -19.94 14.69 3.43
CA THR A 53 -21.35 14.43 3.77
C THR A 53 -21.51 14.20 5.28
N ILE A 54 -22.04 15.20 5.99
CA ILE A 54 -22.24 15.15 7.46
C ILE A 54 -23.16 14.01 7.87
N GLU A 55 -24.25 13.77 7.13
CA GLU A 55 -25.21 12.70 7.43
C GLU A 55 -24.61 11.30 7.28
N GLU A 56 -23.86 11.08 6.20
CA GLU A 56 -23.15 9.82 5.96
C GLU A 56 -22.03 9.61 6.96
N SER A 57 -21.29 10.67 7.28
CA SER A 57 -20.27 10.65 8.34
C SER A 57 -20.89 10.28 9.69
N ALA A 58 -22.04 10.87 10.05
CA ALA A 58 -22.77 10.55 11.27
C ALA A 58 -23.29 9.11 11.25
N ARG A 59 -23.80 8.62 10.12
CA ARG A 59 -24.27 7.24 9.94
C ARG A 59 -23.13 6.23 10.09
N MET A 60 -22.03 6.44 9.39
CA MET A 60 -20.80 5.64 9.50
C MET A 60 -20.22 5.71 10.91
N SER A 61 -20.39 6.83 11.62
CA SER A 61 -19.90 6.94 12.99
C SER A 61 -20.61 5.97 13.95
N LYS A 62 -21.91 5.74 13.74
CA LYS A 62 -22.77 4.93 14.61
C LYS A 62 -22.77 3.44 14.24
N ASP A 63 -22.41 3.09 13.02
CA ASP A 63 -22.44 1.72 12.52
C ASP A 63 -21.10 0.99 12.76
N PRO A 64 -21.09 -0.13 13.53
CA PRO A 64 -19.87 -0.87 13.84
C PRO A 64 -19.08 -1.36 12.62
N ARG A 65 -19.75 -1.56 11.48
CA ARG A 65 -19.11 -1.99 10.21
C ARG A 65 -18.10 -0.95 9.69
N TYR A 66 -18.28 0.31 10.08
CA TYR A 66 -17.41 1.43 9.70
C TYR A 66 -16.51 1.87 10.87
N SER A 67 -16.33 1.04 11.89
CA SER A 67 -15.39 1.33 12.99
C SER A 67 -13.97 1.61 12.49
N TRP A 68 -13.56 0.97 11.38
CA TRP A 68 -12.29 1.23 10.71
C TRP A 68 -12.19 2.65 10.12
N VAL A 69 -13.29 3.35 9.85
CA VAL A 69 -13.23 4.74 9.35
C VAL A 69 -12.58 5.64 10.41
N ARG A 70 -12.95 5.47 11.68
CA ARG A 70 -12.35 6.22 12.80
C ARG A 70 -11.05 5.61 13.28
N ASN A 71 -11.09 4.30 13.49
CA ASN A 71 -10.00 3.60 14.12
C ASN A 71 -8.87 3.35 13.09
N GLY A 72 -9.18 3.24 11.82
CA GLY A 72 -8.25 2.78 10.81
C GLY A 72 -8.00 1.28 10.84
N LYS A 73 -7.45 0.75 9.76
CA LYS A 73 -7.13 -0.66 9.58
C LYS A 73 -5.81 -0.84 8.84
N TRP A 74 -5.15 -1.96 9.09
CA TRP A 74 -3.99 -2.39 8.32
C TRP A 74 -4.40 -3.37 7.23
N GLU A 75 -3.75 -3.24 6.10
CA GLU A 75 -3.90 -4.10 4.93
C GLU A 75 -2.51 -4.48 4.43
N PHE A 76 -2.36 -5.72 3.97
CA PHE A 76 -1.07 -6.31 3.63
C PHE A 76 -1.14 -6.98 2.27
N PHE A 77 -0.19 -6.66 1.41
CA PHE A 77 -0.17 -7.16 0.03
C PHE A 77 1.26 -7.11 -0.52
N GLN A 78 1.45 -7.75 -1.67
CA GLN A 78 2.58 -7.48 -2.55
C GLN A 78 2.02 -6.69 -3.72
N ASP A 79 2.57 -5.51 -4.03
CA ASP A 79 2.02 -4.54 -5.00
C ASP A 79 1.93 -5.10 -6.45
N THR A 80 2.38 -6.34 -6.72
CA THR A 80 2.20 -6.94 -8.05
C THR A 80 2.13 -8.47 -8.03
N HIS A 81 1.34 -9.02 -8.95
CA HIS A 81 1.13 -10.45 -9.16
C HIS A 81 2.32 -11.18 -9.83
N THR A 82 3.31 -10.45 -10.34
CA THR A 82 4.39 -10.99 -11.20
C THR A 82 5.77 -10.98 -10.54
N LYS A 83 5.87 -10.78 -9.22
CA LYS A 83 7.16 -10.53 -8.55
C LYS A 83 7.82 -11.77 -7.95
N LYS A 84 9.15 -11.67 -7.85
CA LYS A 84 9.97 -12.61 -7.08
C LYS A 84 9.56 -12.56 -5.60
N PRO A 85 9.65 -13.68 -4.87
CA PRO A 85 9.41 -13.70 -3.43
C PRO A 85 10.16 -12.58 -2.69
N GLY A 86 9.46 -11.85 -1.82
CA GLY A 86 10.03 -10.79 -0.98
C GLY A 86 10.25 -9.42 -1.64
N GLU A 87 9.88 -9.25 -2.91
CA GLU A 87 9.82 -7.93 -3.55
C GLU A 87 8.42 -7.31 -3.41
N PHE A 88 8.37 -5.96 -3.40
CA PHE A 88 7.12 -5.18 -3.39
C PHE A 88 6.18 -5.47 -2.22
N CYS A 89 6.74 -5.95 -1.11
CA CYS A 89 5.98 -6.16 0.11
C CYS A 89 5.50 -4.80 0.64
N ALA A 90 4.19 -4.69 0.91
CA ALA A 90 3.58 -3.47 1.38
C ALA A 90 2.65 -3.71 2.57
N ALA A 91 2.65 -2.74 3.48
CA ALA A 91 1.70 -2.62 4.57
C ALA A 91 1.08 -1.24 4.51
N MET A 92 -0.25 -1.17 4.45
CA MET A 92 -0.98 0.07 4.31
C MET A 92 -1.95 0.25 5.45
N PHE A 93 -1.84 1.39 6.12
CA PHE A 93 -2.80 1.83 7.12
C PHE A 93 -3.74 2.86 6.52
N ILE A 94 -5.04 2.71 6.74
CA ILE A 94 -6.05 3.60 6.16
C ILE A 94 -7.12 3.94 7.18
N ASN A 95 -7.58 5.19 7.19
CA ASN A 95 -8.70 5.69 7.97
C ASN A 95 -9.40 6.84 7.24
N VAL A 96 -10.27 7.60 7.91
CA VAL A 96 -10.99 8.75 7.35
C VAL A 96 -10.09 9.89 6.88
N HIS A 97 -8.88 10.01 7.42
CA HIS A 97 -7.96 11.11 7.09
C HIS A 97 -7.19 10.84 5.78
N GLY A 98 -7.03 9.57 5.41
CA GLY A 98 -6.28 9.17 4.22
C GLY A 98 -5.64 7.79 4.39
N ALA A 99 -4.54 7.58 3.68
CA ALA A 99 -3.76 6.34 3.73
C ALA A 99 -2.27 6.64 3.93
N VAL A 100 -1.58 5.76 4.65
CA VAL A 100 -0.13 5.70 4.70
C VAL A 100 0.32 4.27 4.36
N ARG A 101 1.22 4.14 3.39
CA ARG A 101 1.79 2.87 2.94
C ARG A 101 3.27 2.84 3.24
N VAL A 102 3.69 1.70 3.78
CA VAL A 102 5.06 1.31 4.02
C VAL A 102 5.39 0.23 2.99
N SER A 103 6.27 0.53 2.04
CA SER A 103 6.69 -0.41 1.00
C SER A 103 8.16 -0.77 1.14
N GLY A 104 8.44 -2.06 1.07
CA GLY A 104 9.79 -2.60 1.02
C GLY A 104 10.43 -2.47 -0.37
N PRO A 105 11.66 -2.99 -0.51
CA PRO A 105 12.42 -2.97 -1.75
C PRO A 105 11.71 -3.71 -2.90
N GLY A 106 11.99 -3.31 -4.14
CA GLY A 106 11.39 -3.90 -5.33
C GLY A 106 12.20 -3.63 -6.59
N ASP A 107 12.29 -4.62 -7.48
CA ASP A 107 13.17 -4.59 -8.66
C ASP A 107 14.59 -4.15 -8.24
N ASP A 108 15.17 -3.19 -8.95
CA ASP A 108 16.50 -2.64 -8.67
C ASP A 108 16.50 -1.63 -7.50
N TYR A 109 15.34 -1.17 -7.04
CA TYR A 109 15.26 -0.26 -5.89
C TYR A 109 15.42 -1.04 -4.58
N ARG A 110 16.56 -0.80 -3.91
CA ARG A 110 16.95 -1.44 -2.65
C ARG A 110 16.45 -0.72 -1.41
N GLY A 111 15.96 0.50 -1.56
CA GLY A 111 15.41 1.29 -0.46
C GLY A 111 13.98 0.88 -0.10
N ALA A 112 13.36 1.68 0.75
CA ALA A 112 11.95 1.57 1.08
C ALA A 112 11.23 2.88 0.74
N MET A 113 9.91 2.85 0.81
CA MET A 113 9.07 4.02 0.60
C MET A 113 8.06 4.18 1.74
N LEU A 114 7.87 5.43 2.16
CA LEU A 114 6.73 5.85 2.97
C LEU A 114 5.86 6.74 2.08
N THR A 115 4.68 6.26 1.73
CA THR A 115 3.77 6.92 0.77
C THR A 115 2.48 7.33 1.46
N PHE A 116 2.05 8.56 1.23
CA PHE A 116 0.87 9.16 1.85
C PHE A 116 -0.14 9.58 0.78
N TRP A 117 -1.41 9.25 0.99
CA TRP A 117 -2.55 9.75 0.22
C TRP A 117 -3.49 10.49 1.15
N GLY A 118 -4.01 11.63 0.69
CA GLY A 118 -4.92 12.43 1.49
C GLY A 118 -5.74 13.39 0.64
N PRO A 119 -6.91 13.83 1.13
CA PRO A 119 -7.81 14.69 0.37
C PRO A 119 -7.29 16.12 0.20
N ASN A 120 -6.32 16.55 1.02
CA ASN A 120 -5.74 17.90 0.98
C ASN A 120 -4.29 17.90 0.46
N ILE A 121 -3.75 16.74 0.08
CA ILE A 121 -2.43 16.66 -0.53
C ILE A 121 -2.50 17.31 -1.93
N PRO A 122 -1.55 18.19 -2.31
CA PRO A 122 -1.54 18.84 -3.62
C PRO A 122 -1.53 17.84 -4.77
N LYS A 123 -2.28 18.16 -5.83
CA LYS A 123 -2.42 17.36 -7.05
C LYS A 123 -1.74 18.04 -8.25
N PRO A 124 -0.40 17.96 -8.37
CA PRO A 124 0.30 18.57 -9.48
C PRO A 124 0.01 17.81 -10.79
N ALA A 125 0.06 18.52 -11.92
CA ALA A 125 -0.15 17.93 -13.24
C ALA A 125 0.94 16.92 -13.64
N ALA A 126 2.15 17.08 -13.10
CA ALA A 126 3.29 16.20 -13.28
C ALA A 126 3.98 15.92 -11.93
N VAL A 127 4.72 14.81 -11.84
CA VAL A 127 5.54 14.48 -10.67
C VAL A 127 6.55 15.60 -10.42
N ARG A 128 6.70 16.02 -9.16
CA ARG A 128 7.70 17.01 -8.74
C ARG A 128 8.28 16.65 -7.39
N THR A 129 9.49 17.13 -7.11
CA THR A 129 10.07 17.08 -5.77
C THR A 129 9.69 18.34 -5.00
N ILE A 130 9.20 18.19 -3.78
CA ILE A 130 8.85 19.30 -2.88
C ILE A 130 9.51 19.13 -1.52
N GLN A 131 9.64 20.22 -0.77
CA GLN A 131 9.95 20.18 0.65
C GLN A 131 8.66 19.94 1.44
N VAL A 132 8.70 19.00 2.38
CA VAL A 132 7.60 18.68 3.30
C VAL A 132 8.14 18.78 4.71
N SER A 133 7.41 19.47 5.59
CA SER A 133 7.66 19.39 7.03
C SER A 133 6.92 18.17 7.57
N LEU A 134 7.67 17.16 8.00
CA LEU A 134 7.16 15.93 8.59
C LEU A 134 7.35 15.98 10.10
N THR A 135 6.26 15.92 10.85
CA THR A 135 6.29 15.78 12.31
C THR A 135 5.83 14.39 12.68
N GLN A 136 6.65 13.68 13.47
CA GLN A 136 6.32 12.36 13.98
C GLN A 136 5.95 12.43 15.46
N SER A 137 4.98 11.61 15.88
CA SER A 137 4.42 11.73 17.24
C SER A 137 5.27 11.13 18.35
N ASP A 138 6.30 10.34 18.02
CA ASP A 138 7.14 9.63 18.98
C ASP A 138 8.14 10.57 19.67
N ASP A 139 8.68 11.55 18.95
CA ASP A 139 9.54 12.60 19.50
C ASP A 139 8.95 14.01 19.39
N GLY A 140 7.88 14.18 18.59
CA GLY A 140 7.26 15.47 18.32
C GLY A 140 8.12 16.41 17.47
N GLN A 141 9.25 15.93 16.93
CA GLN A 141 10.16 16.75 16.15
C GLN A 141 9.67 16.90 14.71
N THR A 142 9.77 18.12 14.20
CA THR A 142 9.52 18.43 12.80
C THR A 142 10.83 18.39 12.03
N GLN A 143 10.88 17.54 11.01
CA GLN A 143 11.98 17.47 10.05
C GLN A 143 11.52 17.96 8.67
N THR A 144 12.37 18.69 7.97
CA THR A 144 12.11 19.07 6.58
C THR A 144 12.76 18.05 5.66
N VAL A 145 11.94 17.41 4.82
CA VAL A 145 12.35 16.30 3.95
C VAL A 145 11.95 16.55 2.50
N ASN A 146 12.81 16.10 1.58
CA ASN A 146 12.46 16.04 0.16
C ASN A 146 11.48 14.88 -0.07
N ALA A 147 10.37 15.17 -0.74
CA ALA A 147 9.39 14.15 -1.11
C ALA A 147 8.93 14.31 -2.56
N PHE A 148 8.56 13.20 -3.19
CA PHE A 148 7.89 13.21 -4.47
C PHE A 148 6.41 13.54 -4.26
N ASN A 149 5.91 14.55 -4.95
CA ASN A 149 4.50 14.89 -4.99
C ASN A 149 3.95 14.66 -6.40
N TYR A 150 2.90 13.86 -6.50
CA TYR A 150 2.25 13.52 -7.75
C TYR A 150 0.75 13.28 -7.56
N THR A 151 0.01 13.24 -8.65
CA THR A 151 -1.41 12.88 -8.65
C THR A 151 -1.53 11.41 -9.02
N ASP A 152 -2.12 10.60 -8.15
CA ASP A 152 -2.48 9.22 -8.47
C ASP A 152 -3.82 9.22 -9.21
N ARG A 153 -3.77 8.83 -10.49
CA ARG A 153 -4.90 8.80 -11.42
C ARG A 153 -5.39 7.38 -11.71
N SER A 154 -4.84 6.39 -11.02
CA SER A 154 -5.25 4.99 -11.20
C SER A 154 -6.64 4.69 -10.61
N TYR A 155 -7.24 5.64 -9.90
CA TYR A 155 -8.48 5.47 -9.13
C TYR A 155 -9.66 6.26 -9.70
N LYS A 156 -10.88 5.90 -9.27
CA LYS A 156 -12.11 6.63 -9.63
C LYS A 156 -12.08 8.11 -9.23
N TYR A 157 -11.38 8.44 -8.15
CA TYR A 157 -11.13 9.82 -7.72
C TYR A 157 -9.63 10.07 -7.72
N GLU A 158 -9.21 11.24 -8.22
CA GLU A 158 -7.79 11.62 -8.21
C GLU A 158 -7.35 12.06 -6.81
N TYR A 159 -6.25 11.49 -6.33
CA TYR A 159 -5.66 11.83 -5.03
C TYR A 159 -4.26 12.41 -5.17
N GLY A 160 -3.96 13.37 -4.31
CA GLY A 160 -2.59 13.84 -4.15
C GLY A 160 -1.79 12.83 -3.37
N VAL A 161 -0.54 12.62 -3.77
CA VAL A 161 0.41 11.72 -3.12
C VAL A 161 1.64 12.48 -2.68
N ILE A 162 2.15 12.14 -1.51
CA ILE A 162 3.49 12.50 -1.05
C ILE A 162 4.24 11.19 -0.75
N ALA A 163 5.36 10.96 -1.43
CA ALA A 163 6.17 9.75 -1.28
C ALA A 163 7.60 10.11 -0.85
N LEU A 164 8.04 9.53 0.27
CA LEU A 164 9.37 9.72 0.83
C LEU A 164 10.18 8.45 0.59
N ALA A 165 11.40 8.63 0.08
CA ALA A 165 12.37 7.56 0.01
C ALA A 165 12.99 7.34 1.40
N VAL A 166 13.01 6.09 1.85
CA VAL A 166 13.73 5.67 3.05
C VAL A 166 14.96 4.88 2.61
N PRO A 167 16.17 5.19 3.12
CA PRO A 167 17.41 4.64 2.57
C PRO A 167 17.47 3.11 2.51
N THR A 168 16.91 2.43 3.50
CA THR A 168 16.88 0.96 3.56
C THR A 168 15.57 0.45 4.15
N ALA A 169 15.24 -0.80 3.84
CA ALA A 169 14.13 -1.52 4.48
C ALA A 169 14.33 -1.63 6.00
N ASP A 170 15.56 -1.84 6.45
CA ASP A 170 15.87 -1.96 7.87
C ASP A 170 15.61 -0.65 8.61
N ALA A 171 16.01 0.49 8.03
CA ALA A 171 15.77 1.82 8.61
C ALA A 171 14.27 2.13 8.70
N LEU A 172 13.48 1.65 7.75
CA LEU A 172 12.03 1.74 7.80
C LEU A 172 11.47 0.88 8.95
N LEU A 173 11.82 -0.41 8.98
CA LEU A 173 11.30 -1.37 9.95
C LEU A 173 11.71 -1.04 11.39
N SER A 174 12.92 -0.53 11.61
CA SER A 174 13.41 -0.16 12.94
C SER A 174 12.68 1.05 13.54
N ASN A 175 12.20 1.95 12.69
CA ASN A 175 11.48 3.15 13.11
C ASN A 175 9.94 2.95 13.19
N MET A 176 9.43 1.76 12.86
CA MET A 176 8.01 1.46 13.03
C MET A 176 7.67 1.23 14.50
N GLN A 177 7.05 2.23 15.12
CA GLN A 177 6.45 2.13 16.45
C GLN A 177 5.05 1.52 16.41
N ASP A 178 4.60 0.92 17.52
CA ASP A 178 3.24 0.35 17.59
C ASP A 178 2.16 1.39 17.35
N LYS A 179 2.38 2.62 17.83
CA LYS A 179 1.57 3.79 17.54
C LYS A 179 2.49 4.88 17.03
N LEU A 180 2.17 5.44 15.87
CA LEU A 180 2.94 6.54 15.29
C LEU A 180 2.01 7.42 14.47
N GLY A 181 2.04 8.71 14.76
CA GLY A 181 1.38 9.78 14.02
C GLY A 181 2.35 10.50 13.08
N PHE A 182 1.81 11.00 11.99
CA PHE A 182 2.47 11.77 10.95
C PHE A 182 1.62 12.99 10.64
N ARG A 183 2.18 14.17 10.90
CA ARG A 183 1.68 15.43 10.36
C ARG A 183 2.58 15.87 9.22
N LEU A 184 1.98 16.12 8.06
CA LEU A 184 2.66 16.62 6.88
C LEU A 184 2.18 18.05 6.63
N ASP A 185 3.11 18.99 6.64
CA ASP A 185 2.87 20.37 6.24
C ASP A 185 3.58 20.70 4.92
N VAL A 186 2.87 21.32 3.99
CA VAL A 186 3.38 21.81 2.71
C VAL A 186 3.11 23.30 2.63
N SER A 187 4.15 24.10 2.39
CA SER A 187 4.04 25.57 2.35
C SER A 187 3.39 26.18 3.61
N GLY A 188 3.60 25.55 4.78
CA GLY A 188 3.05 25.99 6.06
C GLY A 188 1.62 25.52 6.36
N GLU A 189 0.98 24.78 5.46
CA GLU A 189 -0.37 24.23 5.65
C GLU A 189 -0.33 22.72 5.92
N THR A 190 -1.06 22.25 6.93
CA THR A 190 -1.23 20.82 7.18
C THR A 190 -2.07 20.18 6.08
N VAL A 191 -1.43 19.34 5.25
CA VAL A 191 -2.07 18.62 4.14
C VAL A 191 -2.50 17.20 4.51
N LEU A 192 -1.91 16.64 5.57
CA LEU A 192 -2.31 15.35 6.13
C LEU A 192 -1.93 15.27 7.60
N ASP A 193 -2.84 14.73 8.41
CA ASP A 193 -2.59 14.30 9.79
C ASP A 193 -3.17 12.89 9.93
N ILE A 194 -2.29 11.89 10.02
CA ILE A 194 -2.67 10.48 10.06
C ILE A 194 -1.76 9.76 11.05
N GLY A 195 -2.32 8.81 11.80
CA GLY A 195 -1.52 7.92 12.63
C GLY A 195 -2.03 6.50 12.59
N TRP A 196 -1.10 5.56 12.68
CA TRP A 196 -1.43 4.15 12.81
C TRP A 196 -1.37 3.69 14.27
N ARG A 197 -2.00 2.55 14.51
CA ARG A 197 -1.83 1.72 15.71
C ARG A 197 -1.58 0.27 15.29
N SER A 198 -1.13 -0.60 16.18
CA SER A 198 -0.76 -1.97 15.83
C SER A 198 0.39 -2.02 14.79
N GLY A 199 1.28 -1.03 14.84
CA GLY A 199 2.41 -0.90 13.93
C GLY A 199 3.43 -2.03 14.07
N PHE A 200 3.59 -2.63 15.26
CA PHE A 200 4.47 -3.79 15.43
C PHE A 200 3.96 -5.02 14.69
N MET A 201 2.63 -5.26 14.71
CA MET A 201 2.03 -6.31 13.88
C MET A 201 2.33 -6.09 12.40
N ALA A 202 2.25 -4.84 11.95
CA ALA A 202 2.52 -4.50 10.56
C ALA A 202 4.00 -4.67 10.19
N ARG A 203 4.91 -4.19 11.03
CA ARG A 203 6.36 -4.39 10.92
C ARG A 203 6.71 -5.87 10.81
N ASP A 204 6.15 -6.70 11.69
CA ASP A 204 6.49 -8.13 11.72
C ASP A 204 5.97 -8.87 10.47
N LYS A 205 4.79 -8.51 9.97
CA LYS A 205 4.25 -9.03 8.70
C LYS A 205 5.11 -8.60 7.52
N LEU A 206 5.50 -7.32 7.48
CA LEU A 206 6.31 -6.76 6.41
C LEU A 206 7.72 -7.37 6.40
N SER A 207 8.37 -7.48 7.55
CA SER A 207 9.67 -8.13 7.73
C SER A 207 9.67 -9.58 7.24
N ARG A 208 8.64 -10.37 7.59
CA ARG A 208 8.49 -11.75 7.09
C ARG A 208 8.32 -11.83 5.58
N CYS A 209 7.69 -10.84 4.95
CA CYS A 209 7.56 -10.80 3.50
C CYS A 209 8.92 -10.47 2.87
N ILE A 210 9.57 -9.39 3.31
CA ILE A 210 10.86 -8.92 2.79
C ILE A 210 11.95 -9.98 2.96
N GLY A 211 11.96 -10.71 4.08
CA GLY A 211 12.93 -11.78 4.35
C GLY A 211 12.87 -12.97 3.40
N LYS A 212 11.85 -13.06 2.52
CA LYS A 212 11.79 -14.05 1.44
C LYS A 212 12.61 -13.67 0.21
N ARG A 213 13.20 -12.48 0.19
CA ARG A 213 14.04 -12.00 -0.91
C ARG A 213 15.39 -12.72 -0.85
N SER A 214 15.51 -13.77 -1.68
CA SER A 214 16.74 -14.55 -1.90
C SER A 214 17.69 -13.87 -2.88
#